data_AF-A0A923XWG6-F1
#
_entry.id   AF-A0A923XWG6-F1
#
_cell.length_a   1.000
_cell.length_b   1.000
_cell.length_c   1.000
_cell.angle_alpha   90.00
_cell.angle_beta   90.00
_cell.angle_gamma   90.00
#
_symmetry.space_group_name_H-M   'P 1'
#
loop_
_entity.id
_entity.type
_entity.pdbx_description
1 polymer ?
#
loop_
_entity_poly.entity_id
_entity_poly.type
_entity_poly.pdbx_seq_one_letter_code
_entity_poly.pdbx_strand_id
1 'polypeptide(L)'
;MKNFLLASLVLSLFACQTYQPNDNVTPNPTMPIITSSSNGNVLTPTPQSNDINFSKPVETSKPTTSDSNTTNPSTGFKLSSSDFIDGGDYPKKYTCDGASASPSLSWSNPPAGTVSYALTMHHIPAPGDEHVYMVVYDIPSNINMLASNEKNIGKWGINTVNGKTEYTPPCSKGPGPKSYILTLYALSESPNISSNPMVTKAILTDSIKGKILGTSTINVTYSRG
;
A
#
# COMPACT_ATOMS: atom_id res chain seq x y z
N MET A 1 51.01 19.21 29.98
CA MET A 1 51.30 17.77 30.17
C MET A 1 50.33 16.99 29.29
N LYS A 2 50.86 16.29 28.27
CA LYS A 2 50.10 15.54 27.26
C LYS A 2 49.93 14.11 27.77
N ASN A 3 48.69 13.62 27.90
CA ASN A 3 48.43 12.19 28.06
C ASN A 3 47.68 11.67 26.84
N PHE A 4 48.41 10.89 26.04
CA PHE A 4 47.90 10.02 25.00
C PHE A 4 47.15 8.84 25.64
N LEU A 5 45.93 8.56 25.18
CA LEU A 5 45.27 7.28 25.39
C LEU A 5 44.92 6.71 24.02
N LEU A 6 45.75 5.76 23.60
CA LEU A 6 45.51 4.84 22.49
C LEU A 6 44.48 3.81 22.96
N ALA A 7 43.33 3.73 22.29
CA ALA A 7 42.41 2.62 22.44
C ALA A 7 42.45 1.77 21.16
N SER A 8 42.93 0.54 21.33
CA SER A 8 43.18 -0.44 20.29
C SER A 8 41.91 -0.89 19.57
N LEU A 9 42.00 -0.91 18.25
CA LEU A 9 41.06 -1.47 17.30
C LEU A 9 41.14 -3.01 17.36
N VAL A 10 40.08 -3.67 17.84
CA VAL A 10 39.95 -5.14 17.75
C VAL A 10 39.01 -5.46 16.59
N LEU A 11 39.61 -5.72 15.43
CA LEU A 11 38.94 -6.17 14.21
C LEU A 11 38.62 -7.66 14.36
N SER A 12 37.40 -7.99 14.81
CA SER A 12 36.91 -9.38 14.84
C SER A 12 36.34 -9.76 13.48
N LEU A 13 37.14 -10.48 12.69
CA LEU A 13 36.72 -11.22 11.51
C LEU A 13 35.87 -12.42 11.96
N PHE A 14 34.55 -12.34 11.83
CA PHE A 14 33.70 -13.54 11.84
C PHE A 14 33.52 -14.03 10.41
N ALA A 15 33.97 -15.26 10.19
CA ALA A 15 33.94 -15.98 8.93
C ALA A 15 32.49 -16.20 8.45
N CYS A 16 32.29 -16.05 7.13
CA CYS A 16 31.11 -16.54 6.42
C CYS A 16 31.01 -18.06 6.57
N GLN A 17 30.02 -18.52 7.34
CA GLN A 17 29.57 -19.91 7.28
C GLN A 17 28.72 -20.05 6.00
N THR A 18 29.16 -20.88 5.06
CA THR A 18 28.42 -21.19 3.85
C THR A 18 27.15 -21.99 4.19
N TYR A 19 26.00 -21.40 3.88
CA TYR A 19 24.70 -22.07 3.95
C TYR A 19 24.59 -23.07 2.78
N GLN A 20 24.44 -24.35 3.10
CA GLN A 20 24.08 -25.40 2.15
C GLN A 20 22.56 -25.60 2.20
N PRO A 21 21.81 -25.45 1.10
CA PRO A 21 20.40 -25.82 1.08
C PRO A 21 20.26 -27.34 1.09
N ASN A 22 19.51 -27.87 2.07
CA ASN A 22 19.10 -29.27 2.08
C ASN A 22 17.99 -29.47 1.04
N ASP A 23 18.33 -30.16 -0.05
CA ASP A 23 17.37 -30.66 -1.04
C ASP A 23 16.56 -31.80 -0.42
N ASN A 24 15.33 -31.51 -0.01
CA ASN A 24 14.35 -32.54 0.31
C ASN A 24 13.02 -32.20 -0.37
N VAL A 25 13.04 -32.27 -1.70
CA VAL A 25 11.83 -32.25 -2.54
C VAL A 25 11.32 -33.68 -2.64
N THR A 26 10.21 -33.97 -1.98
CA THR A 26 9.40 -35.16 -2.28
C THR A 26 8.38 -34.80 -3.36
N PRO A 27 8.18 -35.64 -4.40
CA PRO A 27 7.20 -35.37 -5.44
C PRO A 27 5.77 -35.60 -4.92
N ASN A 28 4.93 -34.56 -5.02
CA ASN A 28 3.50 -34.63 -4.75
C ASN A 28 2.78 -35.40 -5.88
N PRO A 29 1.91 -36.38 -5.57
CA PRO A 29 1.22 -37.21 -6.57
C PRO A 29 0.25 -36.43 -7.47
N THR A 30 0.27 -36.83 -8.73
CA THR A 30 -0.53 -36.35 -9.86
C THR A 30 -2.03 -36.51 -9.63
N MET A 31 -2.80 -35.45 -9.89
CA MET A 31 -4.27 -35.46 -9.87
C MET A 31 -4.82 -36.17 -11.12
N PRO A 32 -5.88 -37.01 -11.01
CA PRO A 32 -6.44 -37.70 -12.17
C PRO A 32 -7.25 -36.76 -13.09
N ILE A 33 -7.01 -36.92 -14.39
CA ILE A 33 -7.72 -36.27 -15.49
C ILE A 33 -9.13 -36.88 -15.59
N ILE A 34 -10.18 -36.08 -15.35
CA ILE A 34 -11.56 -36.46 -15.69
C ILE A 34 -11.73 -36.28 -17.19
N THR A 35 -11.89 -37.40 -17.89
CA THR A 35 -12.34 -37.45 -19.28
C THR A 35 -13.86 -37.51 -19.30
N SER A 36 -14.52 -36.48 -19.83
CA SER A 36 -15.92 -36.55 -20.23
C SER A 36 -16.00 -36.49 -21.75
N SER A 37 -16.30 -37.66 -22.33
CA SER A 37 -16.60 -37.89 -23.74
C SER A 37 -18.11 -37.73 -24.00
N SER A 38 -18.44 -37.46 -25.28
CA SER A 38 -19.74 -37.66 -25.94
C SER A 38 -20.76 -36.51 -25.74
N ASN A 39 -21.47 -35.94 -26.73
CA ASN A 39 -21.75 -36.28 -28.13
C ASN A 39 -22.10 -34.99 -28.92
N GLY A 40 -21.91 -35.03 -30.24
CA GLY A 40 -22.10 -33.88 -31.14
C GLY A 40 -23.54 -33.57 -31.55
N ASN A 41 -23.70 -32.45 -32.25
CA ASN A 41 -24.54 -32.36 -33.44
C ASN A 41 -24.14 -31.15 -34.30
N VAL A 42 -23.81 -31.46 -35.55
CA VAL A 42 -23.60 -30.53 -36.67
C VAL A 42 -24.95 -30.33 -37.35
N LEU A 43 -25.41 -29.08 -37.52
CA LEU A 43 -26.27 -28.68 -38.64
C LEU A 43 -26.11 -27.17 -38.89
N THR A 44 -25.48 -26.82 -40.02
CA THR A 44 -25.70 -25.57 -40.75
C THR A 44 -27.01 -25.68 -41.53
N PRO A 45 -27.69 -24.55 -41.81
CA PRO A 45 -27.64 -24.06 -43.19
C PRO A 45 -27.74 -22.53 -43.35
N THR A 46 -27.12 -22.04 -44.43
CA THR A 46 -27.40 -20.78 -45.16
C THR A 46 -27.46 -21.18 -46.64
N PRO A 47 -27.93 -20.38 -47.64
CA PRO A 47 -28.51 -19.01 -47.61
C PRO A 47 -29.73 -18.78 -48.55
N GLN A 48 -30.36 -17.60 -48.48
CA GLN A 48 -31.06 -16.86 -49.59
C GLN A 48 -31.52 -15.49 -49.03
N SER A 49 -30.96 -14.33 -49.44
CA SER A 49 -31.16 -13.55 -50.70
C SER A 49 -32.61 -13.12 -50.97
N ASN A 50 -32.87 -11.79 -50.89
CA ASN A 50 -33.52 -10.98 -51.94
C ASN A 50 -33.73 -9.50 -51.49
N ASP A 51 -32.87 -8.62 -52.02
CA ASP A 51 -33.10 -7.37 -52.78
C ASP A 51 -34.11 -6.27 -52.39
N ILE A 52 -33.56 -5.02 -52.37
CA ILE A 52 -34.01 -3.68 -52.86
C ILE A 52 -35.37 -3.09 -52.36
N ASN A 53 -35.55 -1.79 -52.02
CA ASN A 53 -35.13 -0.59 -52.76
C ASN A 53 -35.47 0.78 -52.08
N PHE A 54 -34.68 1.81 -52.45
CA PHE A 54 -34.86 3.28 -52.57
C PHE A 54 -35.22 4.26 -51.41
N SER A 55 -34.22 5.12 -51.13
CA SER A 55 -34.19 6.62 -51.07
C SER A 55 -35.07 7.42 -50.09
N LYS A 56 -34.44 8.27 -49.24
CA LYS A 56 -34.07 9.71 -49.49
C LYS A 56 -33.42 10.33 -48.20
N PRO A 57 -32.96 11.60 -48.15
CA PRO A 57 -31.54 11.96 -48.02
C PRO A 57 -31.13 12.61 -46.67
N VAL A 58 -29.82 12.54 -46.41
CA VAL A 58 -28.91 13.54 -45.77
C VAL A 58 -29.54 14.52 -44.76
N GLU A 59 -29.19 14.34 -43.48
CA GLU A 59 -28.95 15.47 -42.60
C GLU A 59 -27.65 15.26 -41.80
N THR A 60 -26.70 16.14 -42.09
CA THR A 60 -25.36 16.24 -41.52
C THR A 60 -25.46 16.65 -40.04
N SER A 61 -25.29 15.71 -39.11
CA SER A 61 -25.00 16.03 -37.71
C SER A 61 -23.59 15.53 -37.33
N LYS A 62 -22.70 16.52 -37.27
CA LYS A 62 -21.44 16.66 -36.52
C LYS A 62 -20.95 15.44 -35.70
N PRO A 63 -19.65 15.08 -35.77
CA PRO A 63 -19.06 14.11 -34.86
C PRO A 63 -19.06 14.70 -33.44
N THR A 64 -19.85 14.12 -32.55
CA THR A 64 -19.70 14.37 -31.12
C THR A 64 -18.45 13.62 -30.66
N THR A 65 -17.36 14.36 -30.58
CA THR A 65 -16.17 14.02 -29.83
C THR A 65 -16.57 13.54 -28.43
N SER A 66 -16.30 12.26 -28.17
CA SER A 66 -16.32 11.68 -26.84
C SER A 66 -15.10 12.18 -26.10
N ASP A 67 -15.14 13.44 -25.68
CA ASP A 67 -14.17 14.06 -24.78
C ASP A 67 -14.90 14.47 -23.51
N SER A 68 -14.82 13.60 -22.50
CA SER A 68 -14.67 13.98 -21.09
C SER A 68 -14.63 12.71 -20.28
N ASN A 69 -13.45 12.10 -20.22
CA ASN A 69 -13.08 11.23 -19.11
C ASN A 69 -12.86 12.14 -17.89
N THR A 70 -13.95 12.69 -17.35
CA THR A 70 -13.93 13.36 -16.05
C THR A 70 -13.76 12.26 -15.02
N THR A 71 -12.53 12.07 -14.57
CA THR A 71 -12.20 11.29 -13.37
C THR A 71 -12.96 11.91 -12.21
N ASN A 72 -14.16 11.40 -11.98
CA ASN A 72 -14.92 11.69 -10.79
C ASN A 72 -14.07 11.21 -9.60
N PRO A 73 -13.69 12.07 -8.63
CA PRO A 73 -13.06 11.58 -7.42
C PRO A 73 -13.98 10.51 -6.85
N SER A 74 -13.46 9.29 -6.66
CA SER A 74 -14.24 8.19 -6.09
C SER A 74 -14.80 8.64 -4.75
N THR A 75 -16.08 8.94 -4.73
CA THR A 75 -16.87 9.20 -3.53
C THR A 75 -16.98 7.87 -2.78
N GLY A 76 -15.95 7.53 -2.03
CA GLY A 76 -15.94 6.28 -1.26
C GLY A 76 -14.56 5.65 -1.02
N PHE A 77 -13.46 6.22 -1.54
CA PHE A 77 -12.13 5.74 -1.20
C PHE A 77 -11.91 5.79 0.31
N LYS A 78 -11.74 4.62 0.94
CA LYS A 78 -11.82 4.50 2.39
C LYS A 78 -10.75 3.59 2.94
N LEU A 79 -9.95 4.11 3.88
CA LEU A 79 -9.12 3.36 4.82
C LEU A 79 -9.98 2.89 6.01
N SER A 80 -9.71 1.69 6.50
CA SER A 80 -10.38 1.10 7.67
C SER A 80 -9.46 0.15 8.43
N SER A 81 -9.84 -0.15 9.67
CA SER A 81 -9.32 -1.28 10.45
C SER A 81 -10.51 -2.03 11.04
N SER A 82 -10.35 -3.33 11.31
CA SER A 82 -11.33 -4.09 12.11
C SER A 82 -11.19 -3.84 13.61
N ASP A 83 -10.09 -3.23 14.05
CA ASP A 83 -9.77 -3.07 15.47
C ASP A 83 -10.03 -1.68 16.02
N PHE A 84 -10.23 -0.68 15.15
CA PHE A 84 -10.49 0.70 15.53
C PHE A 84 -11.20 1.46 14.42
N ILE A 85 -11.84 2.56 14.80
CA ILE A 85 -12.55 3.48 13.92
C ILE A 85 -11.88 4.85 13.91
N ASP A 86 -12.21 5.67 12.91
CA ASP A 86 -11.82 7.08 12.89
C ASP A 86 -12.45 7.83 14.07
N GLY A 87 -11.65 8.66 14.72
CA GLY A 87 -11.95 9.35 15.98
C GLY A 87 -11.93 8.46 17.23
N GLY A 88 -11.65 7.17 17.10
CA GLY A 88 -11.68 6.21 18.21
C GLY A 88 -10.34 6.03 18.94
N ASP A 89 -10.36 5.18 19.97
CA ASP A 89 -9.15 4.80 20.69
C ASP A 89 -8.24 3.90 19.83
N TYR A 90 -6.93 4.11 19.95
CA TYR A 90 -5.93 3.25 19.36
C TYR A 90 -5.67 2.04 20.28
N PRO A 91 -5.89 0.80 19.82
CA PRO A 91 -5.74 -0.38 20.66
C PRO A 91 -4.34 -0.51 21.26
N LYS A 92 -4.27 -0.77 22.57
CA LYS A 92 -3.01 -0.99 23.31
C LYS A 92 -2.07 -2.01 22.67
N LYS A 93 -2.61 -3.04 21.98
CA LYS A 93 -1.78 -4.04 21.27
C LYS A 93 -0.86 -3.43 20.20
N TYR A 94 -1.20 -2.25 19.71
CA TYR A 94 -0.44 -1.50 18.71
C TYR A 94 0.51 -0.47 19.33
N THR A 95 0.51 -0.29 20.66
CA THR A 95 1.42 0.65 21.34
C THR A 95 2.55 -0.10 22.04
N CYS A 96 3.54 0.65 22.56
CA CYS A 96 4.66 0.08 23.30
C CYS A 96 4.24 -0.53 24.65
N ASP A 97 3.03 -0.24 25.12
CA ASP A 97 2.49 -0.83 26.35
C ASP A 97 1.84 -2.21 26.09
N GLY A 98 1.70 -2.63 24.83
CA GLY A 98 1.16 -3.93 24.43
C GLY A 98 2.12 -4.74 23.56
N ALA A 99 1.56 -5.49 22.61
CA ALA A 99 2.32 -6.39 21.74
C ALA A 99 3.24 -5.67 20.74
N SER A 100 3.15 -4.34 20.63
CA SER A 100 3.91 -3.53 19.66
C SER A 100 3.70 -3.96 18.20
N ALA A 101 2.54 -4.55 17.90
CA ALA A 101 2.22 -4.98 16.55
C ALA A 101 1.89 -3.78 15.65
N SER A 102 2.17 -3.87 14.35
CA SER A 102 1.64 -2.87 13.41
C SER A 102 0.14 -3.07 13.19
N PRO A 103 -0.64 -2.00 12.94
CA PRO A 103 -2.09 -2.10 12.79
C PRO A 103 -2.47 -2.88 11.53
N SER A 104 -3.47 -3.76 11.64
CA SER A 104 -4.11 -4.29 10.44
C SER A 104 -5.01 -3.22 9.82
N LEU A 105 -4.83 -2.99 8.52
CA LEU A 105 -5.51 -1.96 7.75
C LEU A 105 -6.06 -2.56 6.47
N SER A 106 -7.20 -2.08 6.03
CA SER A 106 -7.81 -2.43 4.76
C SER A 106 -8.32 -1.18 4.07
N TRP A 107 -8.48 -1.22 2.76
CA TRP A 107 -9.07 -0.14 2.02
C TRP A 107 -9.98 -0.61 0.89
N SER A 108 -10.86 0.28 0.47
CA SER A 108 -11.90 -0.01 -0.52
C SER A 108 -12.12 1.17 -1.45
N ASN A 109 -12.74 0.89 -2.60
CA ASN A 109 -13.14 1.85 -3.62
C ASN A 109 -12.01 2.80 -4.09
N PRO A 110 -10.83 2.26 -4.47
CA PRO A 110 -9.78 3.12 -5.00
C PRO A 110 -10.27 3.90 -6.22
N PRO A 111 -9.90 5.18 -6.37
CA PRO A 111 -10.20 5.95 -7.57
C PRO A 111 -9.74 5.25 -8.85
N ALA A 112 -10.50 5.42 -9.93
CA ALA A 112 -10.11 4.92 -11.24
C ALA A 112 -8.74 5.48 -11.64
N GLY A 113 -7.88 4.62 -12.22
CA GLY A 113 -6.50 4.98 -12.56
C GLY A 113 -5.48 4.81 -11.43
N THR A 114 -5.89 4.28 -10.27
CA THR A 114 -4.93 3.96 -9.19
C THR A 114 -3.99 2.83 -9.64
N VAL A 115 -2.69 3.10 -9.65
CA VAL A 115 -1.64 2.12 -9.99
C VAL A 115 -0.77 1.74 -8.79
N SER A 116 -0.74 2.58 -7.75
CA SER A 116 0.02 2.34 -6.53
C SER A 116 -0.63 2.99 -5.32
N TYR A 117 -0.36 2.48 -4.12
CA TYR A 117 -0.70 3.13 -2.86
C TYR A 117 0.54 3.52 -2.04
N ALA A 118 0.35 4.52 -1.20
CA ALA A 118 1.26 4.84 -0.11
C ALA A 118 0.49 5.02 1.19
N LEU A 119 1.11 4.70 2.31
CA LEU A 119 0.53 4.72 3.65
C LEU A 119 1.52 5.35 4.62
N THR A 120 1.03 6.27 5.45
CA THR A 120 1.84 6.89 6.51
C THR A 120 1.11 6.89 7.83
N MET A 121 1.84 6.89 8.94
CA MET A 121 1.31 7.15 10.28
C MET A 121 2.20 8.16 10.99
N HIS A 122 1.62 9.23 11.53
CA HIS A 122 2.37 10.27 12.24
C HIS A 122 1.57 10.88 13.40
N HIS A 123 2.27 11.65 14.24
CA HIS A 123 1.75 12.46 15.33
C HIS A 123 2.40 13.84 15.26
N ILE A 124 1.61 14.89 15.52
CA ILE A 124 2.10 16.28 15.64
C ILE A 124 2.06 16.63 17.12
N PRO A 125 3.18 16.53 17.87
CA PRO A 125 3.19 16.83 19.29
C PRO A 125 3.09 18.33 19.58
N ALA A 126 3.61 19.17 18.67
CA ALA A 126 3.55 20.62 18.72
C ALA A 126 3.62 21.20 17.29
N PRO A 127 3.19 22.46 17.07
CA PRO A 127 3.36 23.11 15.78
C PRO A 127 4.83 23.09 15.34
N GLY A 128 5.09 22.58 14.13
CA GLY A 128 6.44 22.48 13.57
C GLY A 128 7.21 21.21 13.96
N ASP A 129 6.61 20.30 14.74
CA ASP A 129 7.20 19.00 15.10
C ASP A 129 6.36 17.85 14.55
N GLU A 130 7.00 16.74 14.17
CA GLU A 130 6.36 15.57 13.60
C GLU A 130 7.10 14.28 13.96
N HIS A 131 6.38 13.36 14.62
CA HIS A 131 6.83 12.00 14.84
C HIS A 131 6.16 11.07 13.85
N VAL A 132 6.94 10.47 12.95
CA VAL A 132 6.49 9.51 11.95
C VAL A 132 6.77 8.10 12.47
N TYR A 133 5.73 7.28 12.54
CA TYR A 133 5.78 5.91 13.06
C TYR A 133 5.83 4.86 11.95
N MET A 134 5.31 5.20 10.76
CA MET A 134 5.21 4.27 9.64
C MET A 134 5.25 5.03 8.31
N VAL A 135 6.00 4.48 7.36
CA VAL A 135 6.04 4.92 5.96
C VAL A 135 6.08 3.66 5.10
N VAL A 136 5.05 3.44 4.29
CA VAL A 136 4.99 2.34 3.32
C VAL A 136 4.58 2.93 1.98
N TYR A 137 5.24 2.54 0.91
CA TYR A 137 5.00 3.10 -0.42
C TYR A 137 5.23 2.04 -1.50
N ASP A 138 4.88 2.36 -2.74
CA ASP A 138 4.99 1.41 -3.86
C ASP A 138 4.17 0.13 -3.60
N ILE A 139 3.04 0.26 -2.90
CA ILE A 139 2.10 -0.84 -2.67
C ILE A 139 1.35 -1.07 -3.98
N PRO A 140 1.34 -2.29 -4.55
CA PRO A 140 0.65 -2.56 -5.81
C PRO A 140 -0.86 -2.28 -5.74
N SER A 141 -1.46 -1.79 -6.84
CA SER A 141 -2.89 -1.42 -6.87
C SER A 141 -3.86 -2.57 -6.64
N ASN A 142 -3.44 -3.82 -6.90
CA ASN A 142 -4.22 -5.03 -6.64
C ASN A 142 -4.25 -5.44 -5.16
N ILE A 143 -3.46 -4.78 -4.29
CA ILE A 143 -3.49 -4.98 -2.85
C ILE A 143 -4.49 -4.02 -2.23
N ASN A 144 -5.35 -4.55 -1.36
CA ASN A 144 -6.38 -3.79 -0.65
C ASN A 144 -6.26 -3.88 0.88
N MET A 145 -5.18 -4.45 1.39
CA MET A 145 -4.94 -4.56 2.83
C MET A 145 -3.47 -4.64 3.20
N LEU A 146 -3.17 -4.23 4.43
CA LEU A 146 -1.91 -4.45 5.12
C LEU A 146 -2.22 -5.29 6.37
N ALA A 147 -1.72 -6.52 6.40
CA ALA A 147 -1.85 -7.37 7.57
C ALA A 147 -1.06 -6.82 8.75
N SER A 148 -1.44 -7.19 9.97
CA SER A 148 -0.64 -6.86 11.15
C SER A 148 0.76 -7.47 11.02
N ASN A 149 1.79 -6.68 11.32
CA ASN A 149 3.21 -7.01 11.18
C ASN A 149 3.66 -7.38 9.76
N GLU A 150 2.92 -6.97 8.73
CA GLU A 150 3.35 -7.13 7.33
C GLU A 150 4.69 -6.43 7.07
N LYS A 151 5.54 -7.02 6.22
CA LYS A 151 6.88 -6.51 5.87
C LYS A 151 7.23 -6.61 4.38
N ASN A 152 6.46 -7.39 3.62
CA ASN A 152 6.79 -7.77 2.24
C ASN A 152 5.93 -7.04 1.21
N ILE A 153 4.90 -6.31 1.64
CA ILE A 153 4.06 -5.51 0.75
C ILE A 153 4.67 -4.12 0.60
N GLY A 154 4.90 -3.72 -0.65
CA GLY A 154 5.50 -2.45 -1.01
C GLY A 154 6.93 -2.31 -0.47
N LYS A 155 7.34 -1.06 -0.26
CA LYS A 155 8.64 -0.67 0.29
C LYS A 155 8.43 0.09 1.60
N TRP A 156 9.27 -0.20 2.58
CA TRP A 156 9.26 0.46 3.88
C TRP A 156 10.25 1.62 3.91
N GLY A 157 9.74 2.80 4.24
CA GLY A 157 10.53 4.01 4.46
C GLY A 157 11.00 4.14 5.92
N ILE A 158 11.92 5.07 6.16
CA ILE A 158 12.49 5.33 7.48
C ILE A 158 11.53 6.15 8.36
N ASN A 159 11.29 5.69 9.59
CA ASN A 159 10.49 6.42 10.58
C ASN A 159 11.38 7.37 11.42
N THR A 160 10.80 8.40 12.06
CA THR A 160 11.59 9.39 12.82
C THR A 160 11.78 9.01 14.29
N VAL A 161 11.10 7.97 14.77
CA VAL A 161 11.12 7.58 16.19
C VAL A 161 12.35 6.75 16.53
N ASN A 162 12.70 5.79 15.68
CA ASN A 162 13.88 4.94 15.86
C ASN A 162 14.83 4.89 14.66
N GLY A 163 14.51 5.61 13.57
CA GLY A 163 15.38 5.70 12.40
C GLY A 163 15.48 4.40 11.59
N LYS A 164 14.45 3.53 11.63
CA LYS A 164 14.43 2.26 10.90
C LYS A 164 13.30 2.18 9.89
N THR A 165 13.43 1.25 8.94
CA THR A 165 12.43 0.93 7.92
C THR A 165 11.40 -0.07 8.44
N GLU A 166 10.67 0.34 9.47
CA GLU A 166 9.67 -0.48 10.16
C GLU A 166 8.62 0.39 10.83
N TYR A 167 7.53 -0.25 11.27
CA TYR A 167 6.58 0.36 12.19
C TYR A 167 7.23 0.52 13.57
N THR A 168 7.22 1.73 14.12
CA THR A 168 7.54 1.95 15.53
C THR A 168 6.26 2.14 16.32
N PRO A 169 6.00 1.38 17.39
CA PRO A 169 4.79 1.55 18.19
C PRO A 169 4.80 2.88 18.95
N PRO A 170 3.66 3.61 18.99
CA PRO A 170 3.49 4.77 19.87
C PRO A 170 3.88 4.49 21.32
N CYS A 171 4.68 5.39 21.89
CA CYS A 171 5.18 5.26 23.27
C CYS A 171 5.22 6.58 24.06
N SER A 172 4.54 7.61 23.55
CA SER A 172 4.54 8.95 24.15
C SER A 172 3.94 8.93 25.55
N LYS A 173 4.53 9.69 26.48
CA LYS A 173 4.04 9.90 27.85
C LYS A 173 3.57 11.35 28.01
N GLY A 174 2.81 11.60 29.06
CA GLY A 174 2.39 12.94 29.46
C GLY A 174 0.87 13.10 29.47
N PRO A 175 0.37 14.28 29.88
CA PRO A 175 -1.06 14.47 30.10
C PRO A 175 -1.86 14.37 28.79
N GLY A 176 -3.05 13.77 28.90
CA GLY A 176 -4.06 13.70 27.87
C GLY A 176 -3.76 12.74 26.70
N PRO A 177 -4.78 12.49 25.86
CA PRO A 177 -4.63 11.65 24.68
C PRO A 177 -3.68 12.26 23.66
N LYS A 178 -2.91 11.41 22.99
CA LYS A 178 -2.12 11.76 21.81
C LYS A 178 -2.83 11.25 20.56
N SER A 179 -2.98 12.12 19.56
CA SER A 179 -3.62 11.78 18.29
C SER A 179 -2.61 11.26 17.28
N TYR A 180 -2.93 10.14 16.64
CA TYR A 180 -2.15 9.55 15.57
C TYR A 180 -2.98 9.55 14.29
N ILE A 181 -2.36 9.98 13.19
CA ILE A 181 -3.00 10.20 11.90
C ILE A 181 -2.43 9.16 10.93
N LEU A 182 -3.29 8.23 10.50
CA LEU A 182 -2.98 7.25 9.48
C LEU A 182 -3.56 7.73 8.15
N THR A 183 -2.73 7.91 7.13
CA THR A 183 -3.17 8.42 5.82
C THR A 183 -2.78 7.45 4.72
N LEU A 184 -3.77 7.02 3.94
CA LEU A 184 -3.62 6.26 2.71
C LEU A 184 -3.77 7.18 1.50
N TYR A 185 -2.89 7.01 0.52
CA TYR A 185 -2.88 7.73 -0.75
C TYR A 185 -3.07 6.74 -1.89
N ALA A 186 -4.02 7.02 -2.78
CA ALA A 186 -4.17 6.33 -4.06
C ALA A 186 -3.49 7.15 -5.14
N LEU A 187 -2.58 6.54 -5.91
CA LEU A 187 -1.67 7.23 -6.81
C LEU A 187 -1.88 6.81 -8.27
N SER A 188 -1.83 7.76 -9.20
CA SER A 188 -1.86 7.53 -10.65
C SER A 188 -0.55 6.96 -11.19
N GLU A 189 0.54 7.11 -10.45
CA GLU A 189 1.88 6.61 -10.77
C GLU A 189 2.60 6.19 -9.49
N SER A 190 3.52 5.22 -9.57
CA SER A 190 4.39 4.91 -8.43
C SER A 190 5.23 6.13 -8.01
N PRO A 191 5.56 6.26 -6.70
CA PRO A 191 6.47 7.28 -6.23
C PRO A 191 7.80 7.21 -6.98
N ASN A 192 8.21 8.33 -7.61
CA ASN A 192 9.51 8.41 -8.28
C ASN A 192 10.54 8.82 -7.24
N ILE A 193 11.06 7.83 -6.54
CA ILE A 193 12.09 8.00 -5.52
C ILE A 193 13.32 7.30 -6.10
N SER A 194 14.38 8.07 -6.36
CA SER A 194 15.70 7.51 -6.67
C SER A 194 16.08 6.47 -5.60
N SER A 195 17.04 5.58 -5.86
CA SER A 195 17.47 4.49 -4.96
C SER A 195 18.08 4.99 -3.63
N ASN A 196 17.32 5.78 -2.88
CA ASN A 196 17.64 6.35 -1.60
C ASN A 196 17.18 5.34 -0.54
N PRO A 197 18.10 4.76 0.24
CA PRO A 197 17.75 3.80 1.28
C PRO A 197 16.96 4.44 2.45
N MET A 198 16.84 5.77 2.50
CA MET A 198 16.24 6.53 3.60
C MET A 198 15.04 7.36 3.14
N VAL A 199 13.97 6.70 2.68
CA VAL A 199 12.74 7.38 2.29
C VAL A 199 11.95 7.82 3.52
N THR A 200 12.00 9.12 3.85
CA THR A 200 11.18 9.72 4.91
C THR A 200 9.76 10.00 4.42
N LYS A 201 8.83 10.29 5.35
CA LYS A 201 7.49 10.80 5.00
C LYS A 201 7.58 12.04 4.10
N ALA A 202 8.48 12.98 4.40
CA ALA A 202 8.65 14.20 3.61
C ALA A 202 9.04 13.89 2.15
N ILE A 203 10.08 13.07 1.96
CA ILE A 203 10.53 12.63 0.62
C ILE A 203 9.40 11.93 -0.13
N LEU A 204 8.70 11.01 0.54
CA LEU A 204 7.56 10.33 -0.03
C LEU A 204 6.47 11.32 -0.46
N THR A 205 6.03 12.21 0.44
CA THR A 205 4.97 13.18 0.15
C THR A 205 5.34 14.13 -0.98
N ASP A 206 6.60 14.53 -1.09
CA ASP A 206 7.10 15.34 -2.20
C ASP A 206 7.05 14.56 -3.53
N SER A 207 7.47 13.29 -3.52
CA SER A 207 7.52 12.44 -4.73
C SER A 207 6.16 12.05 -5.31
N ILE A 208 5.08 12.19 -4.52
CA ILE A 208 3.71 11.88 -4.91
C ILE A 208 2.86 13.13 -5.22
N LYS A 209 3.43 14.33 -5.07
CA LYS A 209 2.75 15.57 -5.49
C LYS A 209 2.33 15.48 -6.96
N GLY A 210 1.09 15.85 -7.26
CA GLY A 210 0.52 15.76 -8.61
C GLY A 210 0.11 14.35 -9.06
N LYS A 211 0.37 13.30 -8.25
CA LYS A 211 -0.01 11.90 -8.56
C LYS A 211 -1.18 11.39 -7.72
N ILE A 212 -1.64 12.16 -6.73
CA ILE A 212 -2.70 11.73 -5.80
C ILE A 212 -4.06 11.80 -6.50
N LEU A 213 -4.72 10.66 -6.65
CA LEU A 213 -6.08 10.54 -7.14
C LEU A 213 -7.12 10.56 -6.01
N GLY A 214 -6.71 10.18 -4.80
CA GLY A 214 -7.55 10.19 -3.62
C GLY A 214 -6.76 9.95 -2.35
N THR A 215 -7.31 10.43 -1.24
CA THR A 215 -6.76 10.23 0.11
C THR A 215 -7.85 9.72 1.05
N SER A 216 -7.44 8.95 2.05
CA SER A 216 -8.31 8.55 3.15
C SER A 216 -7.51 8.52 4.44
N THR A 217 -8.10 9.04 5.52
CA THR A 217 -7.43 9.22 6.81
C THR A 217 -8.22 8.57 7.93
N ILE A 218 -7.51 8.01 8.91
CA ILE A 218 -8.06 7.62 10.21
C ILE A 218 -7.26 8.36 11.28
N ASN A 219 -7.96 9.06 12.17
CA ASN A 219 -7.42 9.65 13.38
C ASN A 219 -7.77 8.74 14.56
N VAL A 220 -6.79 8.43 15.39
CA VAL A 220 -6.99 7.62 16.60
C VAL A 220 -6.25 8.21 17.77
N THR A 221 -6.75 7.98 18.99
CA THR A 221 -6.16 8.53 20.22
C THR A 221 -5.61 7.45 21.14
N TYR A 222 -4.46 7.69 21.78
CA TYR A 222 -3.99 6.86 22.88
C TYR A 222 -3.53 7.73 24.04
N SER A 223 -3.98 7.40 25.25
CA SER A 223 -3.55 8.04 26.49
C SER A 223 -2.66 7.08 27.26
N ARG A 224 -1.43 7.51 27.54
CA ARG A 224 -0.51 6.79 28.41
C ARG A 224 -0.44 7.51 29.76
N GLY A 225 -0.99 6.87 30.78
CA GLY A 225 -0.92 7.33 32.17
C GLY A 225 0.48 7.32 32.75
#